data_AF-A0AAD8BC64-F1
#
_entry.id   AF-A0AAD8BC64-F1
#
_cell.length_a   1.000
_cell.length_b   1.000
_cell.length_c   1.000
_cell.angle_alpha   90.00
_cell.angle_beta   90.00
_cell.angle_gamma   90.00
#
_symmetry.space_group_name_H-M   'P 1'
#
loop_
_entity.id
_entity.type
_entity.pdbx_description
1 polymer ?
#
loop_
_entity_poly.entity_id
_entity_poly.type
_entity_poly.pdbx_seq_one_letter_code
_entity_poly.pdbx_strand_id
1 'polypeptide(L)'
;MTVRETSKLTINVIMEFWKKASIPTRAEQHCIQKLESVFYEWKGLQKHKSRSGEAHKKQEHEFVSHLEDLFDIAHQDALTIISNPEDRAFQLRQREKGRPGSIGVRNKVTERKARAAGERKQAEARRRQKSVDKMNISACLTTLESSSGEDSDHDQEQIAMCDDEYKPVASSSTDPADCITKPVPKKAKTDVLTTELMAALDRTQTSSRNAVYVLCETASSLGHNVDSLNISRNSIHRARCKARTIAASHLKSEFLSVNHLTVHWDGKLLEDLTTREHVDRLPILISGVGCEQLLAVPKLSSGTGESQATAVVNEIKQWGIEKQSELKGITAVAAFGVLVYLRVWITAPLAINAPLNDFLLMRQLLEYPDVNISSVTSKKLGLHLWYISEELVALALFDSRVPAETKKLMLAAMENAAPEHPPKRPRVETSAFTNSKGLEQFCTANSMTMFRLLQLQTSFMSKDPSEWDEDETYQCALRTVKGLAVVNDRAERGVALIQDYNKKLTKDEEQLQFMLHVVSEHRQLFPDCSKSGLMMAMSSTPTTP
;
A
#
# COMPACT_ATOMS: atom_id res chain seq x y z
N MET A 1 -12.96 27.71 20.28
CA MET A 1 -12.02 28.00 19.18
C MET A 1 -12.78 28.54 17.99
N THR A 2 -12.36 29.68 17.45
CA THR A 2 -12.89 30.26 16.22
C THR A 2 -12.31 29.54 14.99
N VAL A 3 -12.96 29.66 13.81
CA VAL A 3 -12.44 29.10 12.54
C VAL A 3 -11.01 29.60 12.25
N ARG A 4 -10.73 30.86 12.61
CA ARG A 4 -9.42 31.48 12.45
C ARG A 4 -8.34 30.85 13.33
N GLU A 5 -8.66 30.59 14.59
CA GLU A 5 -7.74 29.93 15.54
C GLU A 5 -7.43 28.50 15.10
N THR A 6 -8.44 27.74 14.67
CA THR A 6 -8.26 26.37 14.17
C THR A 6 -7.42 26.35 12.90
N SER A 7 -7.70 27.24 11.94
CA SER A 7 -6.96 27.28 10.67
C SER A 7 -5.49 27.64 10.89
N LYS A 8 -5.20 28.51 11.85
CA LYS A 8 -3.82 28.85 12.24
C LYS A 8 -3.07 27.64 12.80
N LEU A 9 -3.68 26.89 13.72
CA LEU A 9 -3.08 25.66 14.27
C LEU A 9 -2.82 24.60 13.18
N THR A 10 -3.79 24.39 12.28
CA THR A 10 -3.66 23.44 11.17
C THR A 10 -2.55 23.82 10.20
N ILE A 11 -2.45 25.09 9.80
CA ILE A 11 -1.39 25.54 8.89
C ILE A 11 0.00 25.43 9.51
N ASN A 12 0.16 25.71 10.79
CA ASN A 12 1.45 25.56 11.46
C ASN A 12 1.97 24.12 11.41
N VAL A 13 1.08 23.14 11.63
CA VAL A 13 1.41 21.72 11.47
C VAL A 13 1.78 21.38 10.03
N ILE A 14 1.01 21.86 9.05
CA ILE A 14 1.26 21.59 7.62
C ILE A 14 2.60 22.19 7.17
N MET A 15 2.92 23.42 7.57
CA MET A 15 4.16 24.09 7.20
C MET A 15 5.41 23.35 7.69
N GLU A 16 5.35 22.67 8.84
CA GLU A 16 6.46 21.84 9.31
C GLU A 16 6.79 20.67 8.35
N PHE A 17 5.77 20.06 7.72
CA PHE A 17 6.00 18.99 6.74
C PHE A 17 6.70 19.50 5.47
N TRP A 18 6.30 20.68 4.99
CA TRP A 18 6.93 21.28 3.81
C TRP A 18 8.37 21.73 4.09
N LYS A 19 8.64 22.25 5.31
CA LYS A 19 10.00 22.55 5.79
C LYS A 19 10.88 21.30 5.86
N LYS A 20 10.35 20.16 6.32
CA LYS A 20 11.08 18.87 6.34
C LYS A 20 11.43 18.35 4.95
N ALA A 21 10.63 18.67 3.94
CA ALA A 21 10.90 18.36 2.54
C ALA A 21 11.85 19.37 1.86
N SER A 22 12.38 20.35 2.61
CA SER A 22 13.21 21.45 2.08
C SER A 22 12.52 22.28 0.99
N ILE A 23 11.18 22.33 0.98
CA ILE A 23 10.41 23.09 -0.02
C ILE A 23 10.02 24.45 0.59
N PRO A 24 10.41 25.58 -0.05
CA PRO A 24 10.00 26.91 0.40
C PRO A 24 8.48 27.08 0.36
N THR A 25 7.90 27.69 1.39
CA THR A 25 6.44 27.92 1.52
C THR A 25 6.07 29.40 1.38
N ARG A 26 4.80 29.68 1.10
CA ARG A 26 4.25 31.05 1.17
C ARG A 26 4.10 31.51 2.61
N ALA A 27 3.90 32.82 2.81
CA ALA A 27 3.64 33.38 4.14
C ALA A 27 2.41 32.74 4.80
N GLU A 28 2.49 32.52 6.11
CA GLU A 28 1.47 31.82 6.94
C GLU A 28 0.05 32.34 6.67
N GLN A 29 -0.12 33.67 6.57
CA GLN A 29 -1.41 34.30 6.34
C GLN A 29 -2.10 33.84 5.04
N HIS A 30 -1.33 33.65 3.96
CA HIS A 30 -1.88 33.19 2.68
C HIS A 30 -2.25 31.71 2.72
N CYS A 31 -1.48 30.90 3.46
CA CYS A 31 -1.81 29.50 3.68
C CYS A 31 -3.10 29.36 4.51
N ILE A 32 -3.28 30.19 5.54
CA ILE A 32 -4.50 30.22 6.35
C ILE A 32 -5.71 30.61 5.49
N GLN A 33 -5.60 31.67 4.69
CA GLN A 33 -6.67 32.08 3.78
C GLN A 33 -7.05 30.98 2.78
N LYS A 34 -6.07 30.24 2.26
CA LYS A 34 -6.31 29.11 1.37
C LYS A 34 -7.11 28.00 2.06
N LEU A 35 -6.76 27.64 3.28
CA LEU A 35 -7.47 26.63 4.08
C LEU A 35 -8.89 27.10 4.44
N GLU A 36 -9.05 28.36 4.84
CA GLU A 36 -10.36 28.95 5.14
C GLU A 36 -11.26 28.96 3.90
N SER A 37 -10.73 29.25 2.71
CA SER A 37 -11.48 29.20 1.45
C SER A 37 -12.07 27.81 1.19
N VAL A 38 -11.24 26.75 1.32
CA VAL A 38 -11.69 25.35 1.14
C VAL A 38 -12.77 25.00 2.18
N PHE A 39 -12.62 25.46 3.43
CA PHE A 39 -13.62 25.24 4.46
C PHE A 39 -14.96 25.93 4.16
N TYR A 40 -14.94 27.17 3.66
CA TYR A 40 -16.18 27.88 3.32
C TYR A 40 -16.86 27.33 2.08
N GLU A 41 -16.09 26.83 1.10
CA GLU A 41 -16.60 26.10 -0.06
C GLU A 41 -17.35 24.83 0.38
N TRP A 42 -16.71 24.01 1.23
CA TRP A 42 -17.34 22.83 1.84
C TRP A 42 -18.60 23.18 2.64
N LYS A 43 -18.56 24.27 3.43
CA LYS A 43 -19.70 24.73 4.22
C LYS A 43 -20.86 25.19 3.31
N GLY A 44 -20.56 25.73 2.14
CA GLY A 44 -21.53 26.07 1.10
C GLY A 44 -22.24 24.82 0.56
N LEU A 45 -21.48 23.79 0.21
CA LEU A 45 -22.02 22.50 -0.25
C LEU A 45 -22.89 21.82 0.82
N GLN A 46 -22.45 21.83 2.09
CA GLN A 46 -23.22 21.28 3.21
C GLN A 46 -24.60 21.95 3.42
N LYS A 47 -24.72 23.26 3.18
CA LYS A 47 -26.01 23.98 3.27
C LYS A 47 -27.02 23.52 2.24
N HIS A 48 -26.58 22.92 1.14
CA HIS A 48 -27.41 22.51 0.01
C HIS A 48 -27.45 20.99 -0.21
N LYS A 49 -27.03 20.20 0.80
CA LYS A 49 -27.00 18.72 0.78
C LYS A 49 -28.30 18.02 0.39
N SER A 50 -29.45 18.69 0.49
CA SER A 50 -30.77 18.15 0.12
C SER A 50 -31.15 18.42 -1.34
N ARG A 51 -30.37 19.21 -2.09
CA ARG A 51 -30.59 19.47 -3.52
C ARG A 51 -30.00 18.32 -4.35
N SER A 52 -30.85 17.66 -5.13
CA SER A 52 -30.45 16.57 -6.06
C SER A 52 -30.12 17.08 -7.48
N GLY A 53 -29.97 18.38 -7.66
CA GLY A 53 -29.72 18.99 -8.98
C GLY A 53 -28.37 18.57 -9.55
N GLU A 54 -28.33 18.28 -10.86
CA GLU A 54 -27.14 17.81 -11.58
C GLU A 54 -25.95 18.78 -11.45
N ALA A 55 -26.22 20.09 -11.45
CA ALA A 55 -25.21 21.12 -11.21
C ALA A 55 -24.58 21.04 -9.80
N HIS A 56 -25.35 20.67 -8.77
CA HIS A 56 -24.85 20.51 -7.41
C HIS A 56 -23.97 19.26 -7.28
N LYS A 57 -24.41 18.14 -7.87
CA LYS A 57 -23.62 16.90 -7.91
C LYS A 57 -22.30 17.09 -8.65
N LYS A 58 -22.30 17.90 -9.72
CA LYS A 58 -21.07 18.29 -10.43
C LYS A 58 -20.13 19.09 -9.53
N GLN A 59 -20.63 20.07 -8.79
CA GLN A 59 -19.83 20.85 -7.84
C GLN A 59 -19.29 20.00 -6.69
N GLU A 60 -20.06 19.04 -6.16
CA GLU A 60 -19.58 18.07 -5.17
C GLU A 60 -18.47 17.19 -5.74
N HIS A 61 -18.64 16.68 -6.96
CA HIS A 61 -17.65 15.85 -7.62
C HIS A 61 -16.35 16.62 -7.91
N GLU A 62 -16.46 17.87 -8.38
CA GLU A 62 -15.31 18.74 -8.60
C GLU A 62 -14.58 19.05 -7.28
N PHE A 63 -15.31 19.35 -6.20
CA PHE A 63 -14.71 19.59 -4.88
C PHE A 63 -13.96 18.34 -4.37
N VAL A 64 -14.58 17.15 -4.47
CA VAL A 64 -13.95 15.89 -4.06
C VAL A 64 -12.70 15.59 -4.89
N SER A 65 -12.75 15.81 -6.21
CA SER A 65 -11.59 15.61 -7.08
C SER A 65 -10.43 16.55 -6.72
N HIS A 66 -10.70 17.81 -6.32
CA HIS A 66 -9.65 18.73 -5.86
C HIS A 66 -9.01 18.32 -4.52
N LEU A 67 -9.69 17.52 -3.68
CA LEU A 67 -9.11 16.98 -2.45
C LEU A 67 -8.12 15.85 -2.70
N GLU A 68 -8.14 15.23 -3.88
CA GLU A 68 -7.19 14.19 -4.29
C GLU A 68 -5.85 14.78 -4.76
N ASP A 69 -5.83 16.06 -5.09
CA ASP A 69 -4.65 16.80 -5.54
C ASP A 69 -3.81 17.34 -4.36
N LEU A 70 -2.55 17.70 -4.64
CA LEU A 70 -1.65 18.27 -3.63
C LEU A 70 -2.19 19.60 -3.10
N PHE A 71 -2.35 19.71 -1.77
CA PHE A 71 -2.60 20.99 -1.11
C PHE A 71 -1.33 21.87 -1.14
N ASP A 72 -1.07 22.50 -2.29
CA ASP A 72 0.19 23.16 -2.58
C ASP A 72 0.31 24.52 -1.85
N ILE A 73 1.23 24.60 -0.88
CA ILE A 73 1.58 25.83 -0.17
C ILE A 73 2.99 26.33 -0.52
N ALA A 74 3.58 25.82 -1.59
CA ALA A 74 4.90 26.23 -2.04
C ALA A 74 4.96 27.72 -2.40
N HIS A 75 6.12 28.31 -2.16
CA HIS A 75 6.47 29.61 -2.69
C HIS A 75 6.32 29.62 -4.21
N GLN A 76 5.92 30.76 -4.79
CA GLN A 76 5.72 30.90 -6.24
C GLN A 76 7.01 30.54 -7.01
N ASP A 77 8.15 30.91 -6.44
CA ASP A 77 9.50 30.67 -6.97
C ASP A 77 10.16 29.42 -6.38
N ALA A 78 9.39 28.48 -5.79
CA ALA A 78 9.98 27.31 -5.12
C ALA A 78 10.91 26.50 -6.05
N LEU A 79 10.57 26.34 -7.33
CA LEU A 79 11.36 25.59 -8.30
C LEU A 79 12.69 26.27 -8.67
N THR A 80 12.79 27.60 -8.54
CA THR A 80 14.03 28.34 -8.78
C THR A 80 14.89 28.42 -7.52
N ILE A 81 14.27 28.48 -6.33
CA ILE A 81 14.97 28.50 -5.03
C ILE A 81 15.58 27.13 -4.69
N ILE A 82 14.91 26.03 -5.02
CA ILE A 82 15.44 24.68 -4.78
C ILE A 82 16.68 24.49 -5.66
N SER A 83 17.86 24.34 -5.05
CA SER A 83 19.12 24.15 -5.78
C SER A 83 19.33 22.71 -6.25
N ASN A 84 18.77 21.73 -5.52
CA ASN A 84 18.92 20.31 -5.82
C ASN A 84 17.95 19.86 -6.94
N PRO A 85 18.45 19.30 -8.06
CA PRO A 85 17.60 18.82 -9.15
C PRO A 85 16.69 17.65 -8.76
N GLU A 86 17.07 16.82 -7.77
CA GLU A 86 16.23 15.72 -7.28
C GLU A 86 15.00 16.24 -6.52
N ASP A 87 15.18 17.27 -5.70
CA ASP A 87 14.10 17.89 -4.93
C ASP A 87 13.13 18.69 -5.83
N ARG A 88 13.64 19.30 -6.92
CA ARG A 88 12.78 19.90 -7.97
C ARG A 88 11.92 18.84 -8.67
N ALA A 89 12.55 17.73 -9.05
CA ALA A 89 11.85 16.62 -9.69
C ALA A 89 10.84 15.94 -8.75
N PHE A 90 11.13 15.93 -7.44
CA PHE A 90 10.21 15.48 -6.41
C PHE A 90 8.99 16.39 -6.32
N GLN A 91 9.17 17.72 -6.21
CA GLN A 91 8.06 18.67 -6.15
C GLN A 91 7.19 18.66 -7.42
N LEU A 92 7.79 18.55 -8.60
CA LEU A 92 7.05 18.44 -9.86
C LEU A 92 6.19 17.17 -9.90
N ARG A 93 6.74 16.02 -9.46
CA ARG A 93 5.97 14.76 -9.36
C ARG A 93 4.83 14.82 -8.35
N GLN A 94 4.96 15.58 -7.26
CA GLN A 94 3.86 15.75 -6.31
C GLN A 94 2.71 16.62 -6.88
N ARG A 95 2.96 17.42 -7.92
CA ARG A 95 1.94 18.26 -8.59
C ARG A 95 1.19 17.54 -9.72
N GLU A 96 1.63 16.35 -10.11
CA GLU A 96 0.95 15.53 -11.13
C GLU A 96 -0.39 15.02 -10.58
N LYS A 97 -1.43 15.07 -11.42
CA LYS A 97 -2.75 14.53 -11.07
C LYS A 97 -2.69 13.03 -10.89
N GLY A 98 -3.32 12.54 -9.83
CA GLY A 98 -3.24 11.14 -9.42
C GLY A 98 -1.93 10.89 -8.69
N ARG A 99 -2.02 10.69 -7.38
CA ARG A 99 -0.89 10.53 -6.47
C ARG A 99 0.07 9.42 -6.95
N PRO A 100 1.27 9.71 -7.46
CA PRO A 100 2.29 8.69 -7.70
C PRO A 100 2.92 8.40 -6.34
N GLY A 101 2.18 7.72 -5.47
CA GLY A 101 2.67 7.31 -4.17
C GLY A 101 3.76 6.26 -4.34
N SER A 102 5.01 6.60 -4.07
CA SER A 102 6.02 5.59 -3.74
C SER A 102 6.20 5.57 -2.23
N ILE A 103 5.77 4.50 -1.58
CA ILE A 103 6.26 4.15 -0.24
C ILE A 103 7.71 3.67 -0.40
N GLY A 104 8.62 4.37 0.27
CA GLY A 104 10.04 4.05 0.30
C GLY A 104 10.31 2.77 1.07
N VAL A 105 10.11 1.62 0.42
CA VAL A 105 10.96 0.44 0.60
C VAL A 105 11.65 0.27 -0.73
N ARG A 106 12.97 0.51 -0.77
CA ARG A 106 13.80 0.35 -1.97
C ARG A 106 13.91 -1.15 -2.30
N ASN A 107 12.84 -1.74 -2.82
CA ASN A 107 12.79 -3.11 -3.32
C ASN A 107 13.50 -3.15 -4.67
N LYS A 108 14.83 -3.29 -4.64
CA LYS A 108 15.69 -3.47 -5.83
C LYS A 108 15.22 -4.61 -6.75
N VAL A 109 14.38 -5.51 -6.25
CA VAL A 109 13.77 -6.61 -6.99
C VAL A 109 12.70 -6.13 -7.97
N THR A 110 11.87 -5.14 -7.61
CA THR A 110 10.87 -4.57 -8.52
C THR A 110 11.50 -3.65 -9.55
N GLU A 111 12.54 -2.88 -9.21
CA GLU A 111 13.32 -2.11 -10.18
C GLU A 111 14.06 -3.01 -11.18
N ARG A 112 14.65 -4.11 -10.73
CA ARG A 112 15.26 -5.11 -11.63
C ARG A 112 14.22 -5.78 -12.53
N LYS A 113 13.03 -6.09 -12.02
CA LYS A 113 11.92 -6.64 -12.83
C LYS A 113 11.37 -5.61 -13.82
N ALA A 114 11.23 -4.34 -13.44
CA ALA A 114 10.77 -3.26 -14.30
C ALA A 114 11.82 -2.89 -15.37
N ARG A 115 13.10 -2.85 -15.00
CA ARG A 115 14.22 -2.64 -15.92
C ARG A 115 14.40 -3.83 -16.87
N ALA A 116 14.31 -5.07 -16.38
CA ALA A 116 14.31 -6.26 -17.23
C ALA A 116 13.07 -6.31 -18.13
N ALA A 117 11.90 -5.83 -17.68
CA ALA A 117 10.70 -5.72 -18.51
C ALA A 117 10.85 -4.60 -19.57
N GLY A 118 11.49 -3.48 -19.23
CA GLY A 118 11.83 -2.41 -20.17
C GLY A 118 12.86 -2.86 -21.21
N GLU A 119 13.92 -3.56 -20.78
CA GLU A 119 14.93 -4.15 -21.66
C GLU A 119 14.33 -5.27 -22.54
N ARG A 120 13.40 -6.08 -22.00
CA ARG A 120 12.62 -7.05 -22.79
C ARG A 120 11.71 -6.36 -23.82
N LYS A 121 10.97 -5.31 -23.43
CA LYS A 121 10.14 -4.51 -24.37
C LYS A 121 10.98 -3.85 -25.45
N GLN A 122 12.17 -3.31 -25.12
CA GLN A 122 13.08 -2.72 -26.11
C GLN A 122 13.73 -3.78 -27.00
N ALA A 123 14.09 -4.94 -26.47
CA ALA A 123 14.61 -6.06 -27.25
C ALA A 123 13.53 -6.64 -28.18
N GLU A 124 12.28 -6.71 -27.71
CA GLU A 124 11.12 -7.17 -28.49
C GLU A 124 10.71 -6.13 -29.55
N ALA A 125 10.78 -4.84 -29.25
CA ALA A 125 10.63 -3.76 -30.23
C ALA A 125 11.74 -3.78 -31.27
N ARG A 126 13.01 -4.02 -30.88
CA ARG A 126 14.12 -4.23 -31.82
C ARG A 126 13.96 -5.50 -32.66
N ARG A 127 13.39 -6.59 -32.10
CA ARG A 127 13.06 -7.81 -32.85
C ARG A 127 11.92 -7.57 -33.83
N ARG A 128 10.88 -6.82 -33.42
CA ARG A 128 9.79 -6.37 -34.30
C ARG A 128 10.30 -5.47 -35.41
N GLN A 129 11.15 -4.49 -35.11
CA GLN A 129 11.74 -3.63 -36.13
C GLN A 129 12.63 -4.43 -37.09
N LYS A 130 13.50 -5.32 -36.59
CA LYS A 130 14.27 -6.21 -37.46
C LYS A 130 13.38 -7.16 -38.29
N SER A 131 12.24 -7.59 -37.76
CA SER A 131 11.25 -8.39 -38.50
C SER A 131 10.58 -7.57 -39.59
N VAL A 132 10.22 -6.32 -39.31
CA VAL A 132 9.63 -5.38 -40.26
C VAL A 132 10.65 -4.98 -41.33
N ASP A 133 11.90 -4.73 -40.96
CA ASP A 133 12.98 -4.43 -41.90
C ASP A 133 13.32 -5.66 -42.78
N LYS A 134 13.26 -6.87 -42.21
CA LYS A 134 13.42 -8.13 -42.95
C LYS A 134 12.22 -8.41 -43.87
N MET A 135 11.00 -8.05 -43.46
CA MET A 135 9.79 -8.07 -44.30
C MET A 135 9.86 -7.02 -45.42
N ASN A 136 10.38 -5.83 -45.16
CA ASN A 136 10.56 -4.78 -46.16
C ASN A 136 11.67 -5.11 -47.15
N ILE A 137 12.75 -5.77 -46.71
CA ILE A 137 13.80 -6.31 -47.59
C ILE A 137 13.24 -7.49 -48.41
N SER A 138 12.39 -8.34 -47.82
CA SER A 138 11.70 -9.43 -48.53
C SER A 138 10.70 -8.91 -49.57
N ALA A 139 10.01 -7.80 -49.29
CA ALA A 139 9.04 -7.17 -50.18
C ALA A 139 9.70 -6.51 -51.41
N CYS A 140 10.97 -6.11 -51.30
CA CYS A 140 11.75 -5.61 -52.44
C CYS A 140 12.26 -6.73 -53.38
N LEU A 141 12.33 -7.98 -52.88
CA LEU A 141 12.86 -9.13 -53.63
C LEU A 141 11.77 -10.00 -54.28
N THR A 142 10.48 -9.77 -53.99
CA THR A 142 9.36 -10.66 -54.41
C THR A 142 8.56 -10.15 -55.61
N THR A 143 9.08 -9.23 -56.42
CA THR A 143 8.44 -8.89 -57.71
C THR A 143 8.73 -9.90 -58.82
N LEU A 144 9.52 -10.96 -58.57
CA LEU A 144 9.74 -12.02 -59.55
C LEU A 144 9.79 -13.39 -58.85
N GLU A 145 8.89 -14.26 -59.31
CA GLU A 145 8.89 -15.73 -59.21
C GLU A 145 7.97 -16.41 -58.18
N SER A 146 7.35 -17.47 -58.69
CA SER A 146 6.13 -18.11 -58.26
C SER A 146 6.30 -19.24 -57.23
N SER A 147 5.20 -19.49 -56.51
CA SER A 147 4.65 -20.81 -56.12
C SER A 147 4.67 -21.21 -54.63
N SER A 148 3.55 -21.86 -54.28
CA SER A 148 3.22 -22.72 -53.12
C SER A 148 3.01 -22.10 -51.73
N GLY A 149 1.73 -22.07 -51.34
CA GLY A 149 1.19 -22.82 -50.19
C GLY A 149 1.49 -22.31 -48.78
N GLU A 150 0.48 -21.73 -48.12
CA GLU A 150 -0.23 -22.30 -46.95
C GLU A 150 -1.02 -21.21 -46.18
N ASP A 151 -2.24 -21.58 -45.84
CA ASP A 151 -3.27 -20.81 -45.13
C ASP A 151 -2.90 -20.49 -43.67
N SER A 152 -3.19 -19.27 -43.22
CA SER A 152 -3.66 -19.03 -41.84
C SER A 152 -4.33 -17.66 -41.71
N ASP A 153 -5.64 -17.65 -41.93
CA ASP A 153 -6.52 -16.53 -41.61
C ASP A 153 -6.60 -16.29 -40.09
N HIS A 154 -6.51 -15.02 -39.73
CA HIS A 154 -6.68 -14.51 -38.38
C HIS A 154 -7.80 -13.48 -38.39
N ASP A 155 -9.05 -13.90 -38.18
CA ASP A 155 -10.18 -12.99 -38.07
C ASP A 155 -10.62 -12.76 -36.63
N GLN A 156 -10.53 -11.49 -36.24
CA GLN A 156 -11.06 -10.88 -35.02
C GLN A 156 -12.59 -10.78 -35.11
N GLU A 157 -13.33 -11.46 -34.23
CA GLU A 157 -14.75 -11.18 -34.05
C GLU A 157 -14.96 -10.12 -32.95
N GLN A 158 -15.48 -8.98 -33.38
CA GLN A 158 -16.06 -7.92 -32.56
C GLN A 158 -17.19 -8.49 -31.69
N ILE A 159 -17.10 -8.25 -30.38
CA ILE A 159 -18.18 -8.52 -29.43
C ILE A 159 -19.20 -7.39 -29.58
N ALA A 160 -20.26 -7.63 -30.35
CA ALA A 160 -21.50 -6.88 -30.26
C ALA A 160 -22.41 -7.58 -29.24
N MET A 161 -22.62 -6.94 -28.09
CA MET A 161 -23.69 -7.29 -27.16
C MET A 161 -24.94 -6.52 -27.53
N CYS A 162 -26.05 -7.25 -27.71
CA CYS A 162 -27.37 -6.71 -27.41
C CYS A 162 -27.88 -7.45 -26.19
N ASP A 163 -28.00 -6.71 -25.08
CA ASP A 163 -28.97 -7.02 -24.04
C ASP A 163 -30.37 -6.90 -24.66
N ASP A 164 -31.22 -7.89 -24.42
CA ASP A 164 -32.66 -7.64 -24.40
C ASP A 164 -33.33 -8.57 -23.37
N GLU A 165 -33.76 -7.95 -22.28
CA GLU A 165 -34.62 -8.52 -21.26
C GLU A 165 -36.03 -8.68 -21.85
N TYR A 166 -36.32 -9.81 -22.49
CA TYR A 166 -37.62 -10.03 -23.13
C TYR A 166 -38.66 -10.62 -22.16
N LYS A 167 -39.66 -9.80 -21.79
CA LYS A 167 -40.96 -10.25 -21.25
C LYS A 167 -41.87 -10.71 -22.40
N PRO A 168 -42.68 -11.77 -22.24
CA PRO A 168 -43.52 -12.26 -23.32
C PRO A 168 -44.69 -11.30 -23.56
N VAL A 169 -44.72 -10.68 -24.75
CA VAL A 169 -45.90 -9.97 -25.25
C VAL A 169 -46.81 -10.98 -25.95
N ALA A 170 -48.05 -11.08 -25.48
CA ALA A 170 -49.13 -11.78 -26.17
C ALA A 170 -49.56 -10.95 -27.38
N SER A 171 -49.29 -11.42 -28.59
CA SER A 171 -49.81 -10.83 -29.82
C SER A 171 -51.03 -11.63 -30.30
N SER A 172 -52.20 -11.06 -30.07
CA SER A 172 -53.45 -11.40 -30.75
C SER A 172 -53.41 -10.92 -32.20
N SER A 173 -53.62 -11.81 -33.16
CA SER A 173 -54.06 -11.44 -34.51
C SER A 173 -54.97 -12.53 -35.12
N THR A 174 -56.27 -12.23 -35.13
CA THR A 174 -57.30 -12.55 -36.14
C THR A 174 -56.77 -12.25 -37.56
N ASP A 175 -56.98 -12.97 -38.68
CA ASP A 175 -57.92 -13.98 -39.24
C ASP A 175 -57.22 -14.63 -40.49
N PRO A 176 -57.87 -15.36 -41.43
CA PRO A 176 -58.65 -16.60 -41.36
C PRO A 176 -58.03 -17.75 -42.22
N ALA A 177 -58.66 -18.93 -42.15
CA ALA A 177 -58.31 -20.21 -42.77
C ALA A 177 -57.97 -20.20 -44.29
N ASP A 178 -56.97 -20.98 -44.72
CA ASP A 178 -57.17 -22.33 -45.31
C ASP A 178 -55.84 -23.06 -45.64
N CYS A 179 -55.91 -24.38 -45.84
CA CYS A 179 -54.83 -25.38 -46.09
C CYS A 179 -54.23 -26.06 -44.85
N ILE A 180 -54.83 -27.19 -44.49
CA ILE A 180 -54.35 -28.15 -43.50
C ILE A 180 -53.17 -28.94 -44.10
N THR A 181 -51.95 -28.47 -43.87
CA THR A 181 -50.80 -29.37 -43.69
C THR A 181 -50.52 -29.46 -42.20
N LYS A 182 -50.87 -30.58 -41.57
CA LYS A 182 -50.52 -30.86 -40.17
C LYS A 182 -49.01 -30.65 -40.00
N PRO A 183 -48.52 -29.81 -39.07
CA PRO A 183 -47.09 -29.72 -38.83
C PRO A 183 -46.62 -31.08 -38.32
N VAL A 184 -45.74 -31.73 -39.07
CA VAL A 184 -45.07 -32.96 -38.63
C VAL A 184 -44.41 -32.65 -37.27
N PRO A 185 -44.66 -33.43 -36.20
CA PRO A 185 -44.00 -33.19 -34.93
C PRO A 185 -42.49 -33.32 -35.15
N LYS A 186 -41.76 -32.20 -35.00
CA LYS A 186 -40.30 -32.22 -35.03
C LYS A 186 -39.85 -33.18 -33.93
N LYS A 187 -39.20 -34.29 -34.30
CA LYS A 187 -38.62 -35.22 -33.32
C LYS A 187 -37.77 -34.41 -32.34
N ALA A 188 -38.01 -34.59 -31.04
CA ALA A 188 -37.22 -33.96 -30.01
C ALA A 188 -35.75 -34.38 -30.19
N LYS A 189 -34.85 -33.41 -30.31
CA LYS A 189 -33.43 -33.67 -30.42
C LYS A 189 -32.90 -34.23 -29.11
N THR A 190 -32.02 -35.21 -29.17
CA THR A 190 -31.36 -35.79 -27.99
C THR A 190 -30.40 -34.77 -27.39
N ASP A 191 -30.52 -34.52 -26.09
CA ASP A 191 -29.59 -33.64 -25.37
C ASP A 191 -28.36 -34.41 -24.94
N VAL A 192 -27.21 -34.00 -25.45
CA VAL A 192 -25.89 -34.60 -25.20
C VAL A 192 -24.97 -33.65 -24.43
N LEU A 193 -25.46 -32.45 -24.05
CA LEU A 193 -24.66 -31.38 -23.49
C LEU A 193 -24.59 -31.47 -21.95
N THR A 194 -23.80 -32.42 -21.43
CA THR A 194 -23.63 -32.61 -19.98
C THR A 194 -22.77 -31.52 -19.34
N THR A 195 -22.86 -31.36 -18.01
CA THR A 195 -22.03 -30.43 -17.22
C THR A 195 -20.53 -30.68 -17.37
N GLU A 196 -20.13 -31.96 -17.41
CA GLU A 196 -18.74 -32.39 -17.54
C GLU A 196 -18.20 -32.08 -18.93
N LEU A 197 -19.02 -32.30 -19.96
CA LEU A 197 -18.67 -31.93 -21.32
C LEU A 197 -18.48 -30.41 -21.44
N MET A 198 -19.38 -29.61 -20.85
CA MET A 198 -19.25 -28.15 -20.86
C MET A 198 -17.99 -27.69 -20.12
N ALA A 199 -17.68 -28.30 -18.97
CA ALA A 199 -16.47 -28.00 -18.21
C ALA A 199 -15.19 -28.38 -18.98
N ALA A 200 -15.19 -29.51 -19.71
CA ALA A 200 -14.08 -29.91 -20.55
C ALA A 200 -13.84 -28.92 -21.71
N LEU A 201 -14.91 -28.43 -22.34
CA LEU A 201 -14.83 -27.39 -23.37
C LEU A 201 -14.33 -26.04 -22.81
N ASP A 202 -14.70 -25.67 -21.58
CA ASP A 202 -14.17 -24.50 -20.88
C ASP A 202 -12.67 -24.64 -20.59
N ARG A 203 -12.25 -25.79 -20.04
CA ARG A 203 -10.85 -26.06 -19.68
C ARG A 203 -9.91 -26.06 -20.88
N THR A 204 -10.39 -26.54 -22.02
CA THR A 204 -9.64 -26.58 -23.29
C THR A 204 -9.73 -25.29 -24.08
N GLN A 205 -10.43 -24.26 -23.58
CA GLN A 205 -10.65 -22.98 -24.27
C GLN A 205 -11.32 -23.15 -25.64
N THR A 206 -12.08 -24.23 -25.82
CA THR A 206 -12.78 -24.49 -27.08
C THR A 206 -13.95 -23.52 -27.19
N SER A 207 -14.03 -22.73 -28.26
CA SER A 207 -15.16 -21.80 -28.48
C SER A 207 -16.46 -22.58 -28.75
N SER A 208 -17.63 -21.97 -28.54
CA SER A 208 -18.91 -22.62 -28.89
C SER A 208 -19.00 -22.98 -30.38
N ARG A 209 -18.31 -22.26 -31.26
CA ARG A 209 -18.24 -22.57 -32.70
C ARG A 209 -17.35 -23.79 -32.94
N ASN A 210 -16.15 -23.81 -32.36
CA ASN A 210 -15.22 -24.94 -32.47
C ASN A 210 -15.80 -26.21 -31.86
N ALA A 211 -16.55 -26.08 -30.77
CA ALA A 211 -17.25 -27.18 -30.13
C ALA A 211 -18.30 -27.81 -31.05
N VAL A 212 -18.98 -27.05 -31.90
CA VAL A 212 -19.91 -27.63 -32.89
C VAL A 212 -19.16 -28.57 -33.82
N TYR A 213 -18.04 -28.12 -34.40
CA TYR A 213 -17.26 -28.95 -35.32
C TYR A 213 -16.76 -30.24 -34.65
N VAL A 214 -16.15 -30.12 -33.46
CA VAL A 214 -15.62 -31.27 -32.71
C VAL A 214 -16.74 -32.25 -32.36
N LEU A 215 -17.87 -31.77 -31.85
CA LEU A 215 -18.97 -32.63 -31.42
C LEU A 215 -19.71 -33.28 -32.60
N CYS A 216 -19.91 -32.54 -33.70
CA CYS A 216 -20.52 -33.09 -34.91
C CYS A 216 -19.65 -34.18 -35.53
N GLU A 217 -18.34 -33.93 -35.68
CA GLU A 217 -17.43 -34.91 -36.28
C GLU A 217 -17.29 -36.16 -35.40
N THR A 218 -17.22 -35.97 -34.07
CA THR A 218 -17.19 -37.08 -33.12
C THR A 218 -18.47 -37.91 -33.19
N ALA A 219 -19.64 -37.26 -33.25
CA ALA A 219 -20.92 -37.96 -33.36
C ALA A 219 -21.01 -38.76 -34.68
N SER A 220 -20.62 -38.16 -35.81
CA SER A 220 -20.56 -38.84 -37.11
C SER A 220 -19.61 -40.03 -37.10
N SER A 221 -18.40 -39.86 -36.55
CA SER A 221 -17.39 -40.92 -36.45
C SER A 221 -17.84 -42.10 -35.59
N LEU A 222 -18.67 -41.86 -34.58
CA LEU A 222 -19.27 -42.88 -33.73
C LEU A 222 -20.56 -43.49 -34.32
N GLY A 223 -20.96 -43.09 -35.53
CA GLY A 223 -22.15 -43.60 -36.22
C GLY A 223 -23.47 -42.97 -35.77
N HIS A 224 -23.45 -41.85 -35.05
CA HIS A 224 -24.65 -41.12 -34.66
C HIS A 224 -25.10 -40.13 -35.75
N ASN A 225 -26.42 -39.97 -35.91
CA ASN A 225 -26.98 -38.96 -36.82
C ASN A 225 -26.94 -37.57 -36.15
N VAL A 226 -26.14 -36.66 -36.69
CA VAL A 226 -25.94 -35.29 -36.17
C VAL A 226 -27.25 -34.48 -36.12
N ASP A 227 -28.16 -34.65 -37.07
CA ASP A 227 -29.43 -33.91 -37.12
C ASP A 227 -30.35 -34.24 -35.94
N SER A 228 -30.19 -35.44 -35.39
CA SER A 228 -30.92 -35.91 -34.21
C SER A 228 -30.40 -35.36 -32.88
N LEU A 229 -29.23 -34.71 -32.88
CA LEU A 229 -28.58 -34.22 -31.67
C LEU A 229 -28.78 -32.71 -31.47
N ASN A 230 -28.84 -32.26 -30.22
CA ASN A 230 -28.95 -30.85 -29.86
C ASN A 230 -27.59 -30.11 -29.90
N ILE A 231 -26.86 -30.25 -31.02
CA ILE A 231 -25.52 -29.67 -31.21
C ILE A 231 -25.66 -28.42 -32.09
N SER A 232 -26.03 -27.30 -31.48
CA SER A 232 -26.01 -25.98 -32.12
C SER A 232 -25.18 -25.00 -31.31
N ARG A 233 -24.59 -23.99 -31.95
CA ARG A 233 -23.81 -22.94 -31.26
C ARG A 233 -24.57 -22.35 -30.08
N ASN A 234 -25.86 -22.03 -30.28
CA ASN A 234 -26.70 -21.41 -29.25
C ASN A 234 -27.08 -22.41 -28.15
N SER A 235 -27.33 -23.68 -28.49
CA SER A 235 -27.58 -24.74 -27.49
C SER A 235 -26.36 -24.95 -26.60
N ILE A 236 -25.16 -25.05 -27.19
CA ILE A 236 -23.89 -25.19 -26.46
C ILE A 236 -23.64 -23.96 -25.59
N HIS A 237 -23.84 -22.75 -26.11
CA HIS A 237 -23.66 -21.52 -25.35
C HIS A 237 -24.58 -21.49 -24.11
N ARG A 238 -25.88 -21.76 -24.28
CA ARG A 238 -26.84 -21.83 -23.16
C ARG A 238 -26.48 -22.92 -22.15
N ALA A 239 -26.08 -24.10 -22.63
CA ALA A 239 -25.66 -25.20 -21.78
C ALA A 239 -24.42 -24.83 -20.94
N ARG A 240 -23.43 -24.14 -21.52
CA ARG A 240 -22.27 -23.60 -20.79
C ARG A 240 -22.67 -22.58 -19.74
N CYS A 241 -23.53 -21.62 -20.09
CA CYS A 241 -24.02 -20.62 -19.12
C CYS A 241 -24.68 -21.31 -17.92
N LYS A 242 -25.59 -22.26 -18.17
CA LYS A 242 -26.25 -23.05 -17.12
C LYS A 242 -25.25 -23.86 -16.28
N ALA A 243 -24.32 -24.56 -16.92
CA ALA A 243 -23.32 -25.38 -16.23
C ALA A 243 -22.40 -24.54 -15.32
N ARG A 244 -21.94 -23.37 -15.80
CA ARG A 244 -21.11 -22.44 -15.03
C ARG A 244 -21.84 -21.89 -13.81
N THR A 245 -23.12 -21.50 -13.96
CA THR A 245 -23.94 -21.03 -12.84
C THR A 245 -24.09 -22.10 -11.77
N ILE A 246 -24.43 -23.34 -12.17
CA ILE A 246 -24.58 -24.45 -11.23
C ILE A 246 -23.27 -24.74 -10.49
N ALA A 247 -22.15 -24.82 -11.22
CA ALA A 247 -20.84 -25.08 -10.64
C ALA A 247 -20.40 -23.98 -9.66
N ALA A 248 -20.59 -22.71 -10.02
CA ALA A 248 -20.26 -21.58 -9.14
C ALA A 248 -21.10 -21.56 -7.86
N SER A 249 -22.40 -21.88 -7.95
CA SER A 249 -23.27 -21.99 -6.78
C SER A 249 -22.85 -23.15 -5.87
N HIS A 250 -22.51 -24.30 -6.43
CA HIS A 250 -22.04 -25.46 -5.66
C HIS A 250 -20.75 -25.16 -4.89
N LEU A 251 -19.76 -24.56 -5.57
CA LEU A 251 -18.49 -24.15 -4.96
C LEU A 251 -18.68 -23.20 -3.77
N LYS A 252 -19.62 -22.25 -3.87
CA LYS A 252 -19.94 -21.34 -2.76
C LYS A 252 -20.56 -22.05 -1.56
N SER A 253 -21.43 -23.04 -1.79
CA SER A 253 -22.10 -23.77 -0.69
C SER A 253 -21.21 -24.76 0.05
N GLU A 254 -20.18 -25.31 -0.61
CA GLU A 254 -19.32 -26.37 -0.07
C GLU A 254 -18.20 -25.83 0.84
N PHE A 255 -17.85 -24.55 0.72
CA PHE A 255 -16.62 -23.98 1.28
C PHE A 255 -16.65 -23.70 2.82
N LEU A 256 -17.73 -24.01 3.53
CA LEU A 256 -18.03 -23.48 4.87
C LEU A 256 -17.32 -24.12 6.10
N SER A 257 -16.21 -24.85 5.95
CA SER A 257 -15.73 -25.73 7.06
C SER A 257 -14.33 -25.47 7.64
N VAL A 258 -13.56 -24.46 7.20
CA VAL A 258 -12.15 -24.32 7.62
C VAL A 258 -11.91 -23.12 8.55
N ASN A 259 -11.27 -23.38 9.69
CA ASN A 259 -11.11 -22.40 10.78
C ASN A 259 -9.93 -21.43 10.64
N HIS A 260 -9.00 -21.68 9.71
CA HIS A 260 -7.80 -20.86 9.51
C HIS A 260 -7.59 -20.64 8.00
N LEU A 261 -8.00 -19.48 7.51
CA LEU A 261 -7.90 -19.09 6.11
C LEU A 261 -6.97 -17.89 5.96
N THR A 262 -6.17 -17.89 4.91
CA THR A 262 -5.33 -16.76 4.48
C THR A 262 -5.90 -16.23 3.18
N VAL A 263 -6.15 -14.91 3.11
CA VAL A 263 -6.59 -14.26 1.88
C VAL A 263 -5.38 -13.76 1.10
N HIS A 264 -5.32 -14.08 -0.19
CA HIS A 264 -4.27 -13.66 -1.12
C HIS A 264 -4.90 -12.81 -2.22
N TRP A 265 -4.25 -11.71 -2.57
CA TRP A 265 -4.64 -10.90 -3.71
C TRP A 265 -3.43 -10.26 -4.39
N ASP A 266 -3.51 -10.08 -5.70
CA ASP A 266 -2.53 -9.33 -6.48
C ASP A 266 -3.23 -8.65 -7.65
N GLY A 267 -2.79 -7.46 -8.05
CA GLY A 267 -3.44 -6.65 -9.08
C GLY A 267 -2.79 -6.83 -10.46
N LYS A 268 -3.59 -6.83 -11.52
CA LYS A 268 -3.09 -6.81 -12.90
C LYS A 268 -3.98 -6.00 -13.83
N LEU A 269 -3.36 -5.18 -14.66
CA LEU A 269 -4.02 -4.48 -15.75
C LEU A 269 -4.28 -5.48 -16.91
N LEU A 270 -5.55 -5.66 -17.30
CA LEU A 270 -5.96 -6.55 -18.40
C LEU A 270 -6.92 -5.81 -19.34
N GLU A 271 -6.95 -6.20 -20.61
CA GLU A 271 -7.94 -5.67 -21.56
C GLU A 271 -9.37 -6.03 -21.09
N ASP A 272 -10.29 -5.08 -21.22
CA ASP A 272 -11.67 -5.28 -20.81
C ASP A 272 -12.40 -6.24 -21.74
N LEU A 273 -13.51 -6.80 -21.27
CA LEU A 273 -14.26 -7.81 -22.03
C LEU A 273 -15.04 -7.21 -23.20
N THR A 274 -15.47 -5.94 -23.08
CA THR A 274 -16.33 -5.25 -24.06
C THR A 274 -15.63 -4.10 -24.75
N THR A 275 -14.56 -3.56 -24.15
CA THR A 275 -13.82 -2.41 -24.67
C THR A 275 -12.35 -2.80 -24.86
N ARG A 276 -11.64 -2.11 -25.74
CA ARG A 276 -10.18 -2.25 -25.89
C ARG A 276 -9.39 -1.52 -24.80
N GLU A 277 -10.08 -1.01 -23.78
CA GLU A 277 -9.45 -0.32 -22.66
C GLU A 277 -8.85 -1.34 -21.70
N HIS A 278 -7.81 -0.94 -20.98
CA HIS A 278 -7.24 -1.77 -19.93
C HIS A 278 -7.87 -1.42 -18.58
N VAL A 279 -8.28 -2.45 -17.85
CA VAL A 279 -8.95 -2.34 -16.56
C VAL A 279 -8.17 -3.09 -15.50
N ASP A 280 -8.19 -2.58 -14.28
CA ASP A 280 -7.60 -3.28 -13.14
C ASP A 280 -8.44 -4.51 -12.80
N ARG A 281 -7.79 -5.67 -12.78
CA ARG A 281 -8.35 -6.95 -12.36
C ARG A 281 -7.59 -7.44 -11.14
N LEU A 282 -8.33 -7.83 -10.11
CA LEU A 282 -7.76 -8.24 -8.83
C LEU A 282 -8.14 -9.70 -8.54
N PRO A 283 -7.30 -10.68 -8.89
CA PRO A 283 -7.43 -12.03 -8.33
C PRO A 283 -7.51 -12.02 -6.80
N ILE A 284 -8.55 -12.63 -6.24
CA ILE A 284 -8.74 -12.82 -4.81
C ILE A 284 -8.88 -14.30 -4.54
N LEU A 285 -7.94 -14.87 -3.80
CA LEU A 285 -7.88 -16.28 -3.44
C LEU A 285 -7.86 -16.43 -1.93
N ILE A 286 -8.23 -17.61 -1.48
CA ILE A 286 -8.04 -18.02 -0.09
C ILE A 286 -7.35 -19.37 -0.04
N SER A 287 -6.49 -19.54 0.95
CA SER A 287 -5.82 -20.80 1.22
C SER A 287 -5.88 -21.16 2.70
N GLY A 288 -5.95 -22.45 3.01
CA GLY A 288 -5.94 -23.01 4.37
C GLY A 288 -5.31 -24.40 4.36
N VAL A 289 -5.42 -25.12 5.49
CA VAL A 289 -4.89 -26.49 5.58
C VAL A 289 -5.63 -27.40 4.60
N GLY A 290 -4.95 -27.79 3.52
CA GLY A 290 -5.50 -28.68 2.49
C GLY A 290 -6.54 -28.06 1.56
N CYS A 291 -6.73 -26.73 1.59
CA CYS A 291 -7.67 -26.04 0.70
C CYS A 291 -7.05 -24.79 0.05
N GLU A 292 -7.36 -24.59 -1.23
CA GLU A 292 -7.08 -23.36 -1.98
C GLU A 292 -8.29 -23.10 -2.88
N GLN A 293 -8.84 -21.88 -2.84
CA GLN A 293 -10.04 -21.52 -3.58
C GLN A 293 -9.92 -20.10 -4.15
N LEU A 294 -10.16 -19.96 -5.44
CA LEU A 294 -10.36 -18.66 -6.09
C LEU A 294 -11.75 -18.13 -5.75
N LEU A 295 -11.84 -16.94 -5.16
CA LEU A 295 -13.11 -16.29 -4.84
C LEU A 295 -13.66 -15.55 -6.05
N ALA A 296 -12.84 -14.65 -6.61
CA ALA A 296 -13.22 -13.83 -7.75
C ALA A 296 -12.00 -13.15 -8.40
N VAL A 297 -12.23 -12.56 -9.57
CA VAL A 297 -11.30 -11.65 -10.26
C VAL A 297 -12.06 -10.37 -10.68
N PRO A 298 -12.54 -9.56 -9.71
CA PRO A 298 -13.37 -8.38 -9.99
C PRO A 298 -12.67 -7.36 -10.90
N LYS A 299 -13.47 -6.66 -11.72
CA LYS A 299 -13.08 -5.40 -12.39
C LYS A 299 -13.08 -4.31 -11.34
N LEU A 300 -12.00 -3.56 -11.22
CA LEU A 300 -11.93 -2.40 -10.35
C LEU A 300 -12.10 -1.11 -11.17
N SER A 301 -12.70 -0.09 -10.55
CA SER A 301 -12.75 1.27 -11.11
C SER A 301 -11.40 1.99 -11.01
N SER A 302 -10.54 1.55 -10.06
CA SER A 302 -9.17 2.03 -9.91
C SER A 302 -8.30 0.98 -9.20
N GLY A 303 -7.00 0.96 -9.48
CA GLY A 303 -6.01 0.14 -8.77
C GLY A 303 -5.63 0.64 -7.37
N THR A 304 -6.39 1.58 -6.78
CA THR A 304 -6.09 2.14 -5.45
C THR A 304 -6.22 1.08 -4.34
N GLY A 305 -5.45 1.26 -3.26
CA GLY A 305 -5.50 0.35 -2.11
C GLY A 305 -6.90 0.26 -1.48
N GLU A 306 -7.66 1.35 -1.50
CA GLU A 306 -9.06 1.37 -1.03
C GLU A 306 -9.96 0.53 -1.94
N SER A 307 -9.93 0.74 -3.26
CA SER A 307 -10.74 -0.05 -4.21
C SER A 307 -10.43 -1.54 -4.13
N GLN A 308 -9.14 -1.89 -3.98
CA GLN A 308 -8.72 -3.28 -3.78
C GLN A 308 -9.24 -3.85 -2.45
N ALA A 309 -9.08 -3.13 -1.34
CA ALA A 309 -9.56 -3.56 -0.03
C ALA A 309 -11.09 -3.72 -0.01
N THR A 310 -11.84 -2.77 -0.59
CA THR A 310 -13.29 -2.85 -0.72
C THR A 310 -13.72 -4.08 -1.54
N ALA A 311 -13.04 -4.36 -2.65
CA ALA A 311 -13.31 -5.55 -3.45
C ALA A 311 -13.07 -6.85 -2.66
N VAL A 312 -11.92 -6.96 -1.97
CA VAL A 312 -11.60 -8.11 -1.11
C VAL A 312 -12.66 -8.32 -0.03
N VAL A 313 -13.03 -7.26 0.69
CA VAL A 313 -14.05 -7.34 1.76
C VAL A 313 -15.41 -7.74 1.19
N ASN A 314 -15.82 -7.18 0.06
CA ASN A 314 -17.09 -7.53 -0.57
C ASN A 314 -17.15 -8.99 -1.00
N GLU A 315 -16.06 -9.54 -1.55
CA GLU A 315 -15.99 -10.96 -1.93
C GLU A 315 -16.02 -11.88 -0.71
N ILE A 316 -15.29 -11.56 0.36
CA ILE A 316 -15.33 -12.31 1.62
C ILE A 316 -16.76 -12.37 2.18
N LYS A 317 -17.49 -11.24 2.15
CA LYS A 317 -18.90 -11.16 2.58
C LYS A 317 -19.82 -11.98 1.69
N GLN A 318 -19.67 -11.86 0.37
CA GLN A 318 -20.49 -12.61 -0.60
C GLN A 318 -20.32 -14.13 -0.48
N TRP A 319 -19.14 -14.59 -0.09
CA TRP A 319 -18.85 -16.00 0.16
C TRP A 319 -19.22 -16.46 1.58
N GLY A 320 -19.73 -15.57 2.43
CA GLY A 320 -20.14 -15.91 3.80
C GLY A 320 -18.99 -16.36 4.70
N ILE A 321 -17.74 -15.98 4.36
CA ILE A 321 -16.52 -16.36 5.09
C ILE A 321 -16.35 -15.49 6.36
N GLU A 322 -17.19 -14.48 6.54
CA GLU A 322 -17.14 -13.58 7.68
C GLU A 322 -17.40 -14.28 9.01
N LYS A 323 -16.35 -14.49 9.81
CA LYS A 323 -16.51 -14.51 11.26
C LYS A 323 -16.51 -13.06 11.73
N GLN A 324 -17.63 -12.57 12.29
CA GLN A 324 -17.74 -11.20 12.83
C GLN A 324 -16.62 -10.83 13.83
N SER A 325 -15.95 -11.82 14.44
CA SER A 325 -14.79 -11.65 15.31
C SER A 325 -13.55 -11.13 14.59
N GLU A 326 -13.29 -11.52 13.34
CA GLU A 326 -12.07 -11.16 12.62
C GLU A 326 -12.15 -9.73 12.06
N LEU A 327 -13.30 -9.31 11.54
CA LEU A 327 -13.53 -7.93 11.11
C LEU A 327 -13.43 -6.95 12.29
N LYS A 328 -13.94 -7.34 13.47
CA LYS A 328 -13.75 -6.59 14.73
C LYS A 328 -12.28 -6.52 15.11
N GLY A 329 -11.54 -7.63 15.01
CA GLY A 329 -10.10 -7.68 15.29
C GLY A 329 -9.30 -6.76 14.37
N ILE A 330 -9.54 -6.79 13.06
CA ILE A 330 -8.87 -5.92 12.09
C ILE A 330 -9.21 -4.45 12.35
N THR A 331 -10.49 -4.14 12.60
CA THR A 331 -10.91 -2.76 12.91
C THR A 331 -10.26 -2.26 14.21
N ALA A 332 -10.18 -3.10 15.24
CA ALA A 332 -9.57 -2.76 16.53
C ALA A 332 -8.06 -2.52 16.39
N VAL A 333 -7.35 -3.36 15.63
CA VAL A 333 -5.91 -3.20 15.35
C VAL A 333 -5.64 -1.98 14.48
N ALA A 334 -6.46 -1.73 13.45
CA ALA A 334 -6.33 -0.56 12.60
C ALA A 334 -6.57 0.74 13.37
N ALA A 335 -7.60 0.79 14.22
CA ALA A 335 -7.88 1.93 15.09
C ALA A 335 -6.72 2.18 16.07
N PHE A 336 -6.19 1.12 16.70
CA PHE A 336 -5.00 1.23 17.55
C PHE A 336 -3.78 1.77 16.78
N GLY A 337 -3.53 1.23 15.58
CA GLY A 337 -2.43 1.63 14.72
C GLY A 337 -2.47 3.12 14.39
N VAL A 338 -3.64 3.64 14.02
CA VAL A 338 -3.82 5.04 13.64
C VAL A 338 -3.82 5.98 14.85
N LEU A 339 -4.58 5.64 15.90
CA LEU A 339 -4.84 6.55 17.02
C LEU A 339 -3.71 6.60 18.06
N VAL A 340 -2.92 5.52 18.15
CA VAL A 340 -1.86 5.39 19.17
C VAL A 340 -0.50 5.26 18.52
N TYR A 341 -0.30 4.23 17.71
CA TYR A 341 1.05 3.81 17.32
C TYR A 341 1.69 4.74 16.28
N LEU A 342 0.95 5.16 15.27
CA LEU A 342 1.47 5.91 14.12
C LEU A 342 2.13 7.24 14.54
N ARG A 343 1.53 7.94 15.50
CA ARG A 343 2.07 9.20 16.03
C ARG A 343 3.46 8.99 16.63
N VAL A 344 3.59 7.98 17.49
CA VAL A 344 4.86 7.68 18.16
C VAL A 344 5.88 7.18 17.17
N TRP A 345 5.49 6.28 16.27
CA TRP A 345 6.32 5.74 15.20
C TRP A 345 6.97 6.81 14.32
N ILE A 346 6.18 7.79 13.85
CA ILE A 346 6.68 8.87 12.97
C ILE A 346 7.69 9.75 13.70
N THR A 347 7.54 9.92 15.01
CA THR A 347 8.43 10.75 15.84
C THR A 347 9.57 9.97 16.49
N ALA A 348 9.61 8.63 16.34
CA ALA A 348 10.65 7.78 16.89
C ALA A 348 12.09 8.17 16.46
N PRO A 349 12.34 8.71 15.25
CA PRO A 349 13.67 9.17 14.86
C PRO A 349 14.16 10.43 15.61
N LEU A 350 13.29 11.12 16.35
CA LEU A 350 13.62 12.38 17.02
C LEU A 350 14.08 12.12 18.46
N ALA A 351 15.40 12.18 18.66
CA ALA A 351 16.08 11.99 19.94
C ALA A 351 15.43 12.73 21.11
N ILE A 352 15.22 14.03 20.88
CA ILE A 352 14.67 14.98 21.85
C ILE A 352 13.27 14.58 22.29
N ASN A 353 12.47 14.07 21.36
CA ASN A 353 11.07 13.76 21.57
C ASN A 353 10.89 12.40 22.25
N ALA A 354 11.92 11.54 22.22
CA ALA A 354 11.81 10.14 22.57
C ALA A 354 11.36 9.90 24.03
N PRO A 355 11.90 10.56 25.07
CA PRO A 355 11.42 10.33 26.44
C PRO A 355 9.96 10.74 26.65
N LEU A 356 9.55 11.92 26.15
CA LEU A 356 8.17 12.37 26.29
C LEU A 356 7.21 11.48 25.48
N ASN A 357 7.63 11.01 24.31
CA ASN A 357 6.85 10.07 23.50
C ASN A 357 6.67 8.73 24.20
N ASP A 358 7.73 8.16 24.77
CA ASP A 358 7.66 6.89 25.54
C ASP A 358 6.72 7.05 26.74
N PHE A 359 6.83 8.16 27.48
CA PHE A 359 5.98 8.45 28.62
C PHE A 359 4.50 8.57 28.24
N LEU A 360 4.18 9.40 27.23
CA LEU A 360 2.82 9.61 26.77
C LEU A 360 2.22 8.36 26.11
N LEU A 361 3.03 7.60 25.37
CA LEU A 361 2.62 6.33 24.79
C LEU A 361 2.16 5.39 25.90
N MET A 362 2.98 5.18 26.93
CA MET A 362 2.61 4.28 28.03
C MET A 362 1.34 4.70 28.73
N ARG A 363 1.14 6.00 28.98
CA ARG A 363 -0.13 6.52 29.51
C ARG A 363 -1.31 6.18 28.61
N GLN A 364 -1.19 6.49 27.32
CA GLN A 364 -2.24 6.24 26.34
C GLN A 364 -2.56 4.74 26.20
N LEU A 365 -1.56 3.86 26.32
CA LEU A 365 -1.75 2.41 26.31
C LEU A 365 -2.50 1.93 27.56
N LEU A 366 -2.14 2.43 28.74
CA LEU A 366 -2.77 2.05 30.01
C LEU A 366 -4.21 2.60 30.15
N GLU A 367 -4.48 3.75 29.55
CA GLU A 367 -5.81 4.38 29.50
C GLU A 367 -6.64 3.91 28.28
N TYR A 368 -6.11 3.01 27.44
CA TYR A 368 -6.78 2.60 26.20
C TYR A 368 -8.10 1.84 26.49
N PRO A 369 -9.22 2.16 25.80
CA PRO A 369 -10.53 1.61 26.16
C PRO A 369 -10.65 0.08 26.06
N ASP A 370 -9.92 -0.54 25.13
CA ASP A 370 -9.89 -2.00 24.99
C ASP A 370 -8.83 -2.59 25.93
N VAL A 371 -9.30 -3.29 26.98
CA VAL A 371 -8.46 -3.88 28.03
C VAL A 371 -7.49 -4.93 27.47
N ASN A 372 -7.89 -5.70 26.45
CA ASN A 372 -7.02 -6.71 25.86
C ASN A 372 -5.91 -6.06 25.04
N ILE A 373 -6.26 -5.09 24.20
CA ILE A 373 -5.25 -4.32 23.45
C ILE A 373 -4.33 -3.61 24.43
N SER A 374 -4.87 -2.90 25.42
CA SER A 374 -4.11 -2.21 26.47
C SER A 374 -3.10 -3.15 27.14
N SER A 375 -3.56 -4.30 27.66
CA SER A 375 -2.74 -5.28 28.37
C SER A 375 -1.64 -5.86 27.49
N VAL A 376 -1.95 -6.25 26.25
CA VAL A 376 -0.97 -6.83 25.33
C VAL A 376 0.06 -5.80 24.87
N THR A 377 -0.41 -4.63 24.46
CA THR A 377 0.44 -3.57 23.88
C THR A 377 1.29 -2.89 24.94
N SER A 378 0.78 -2.58 26.13
CA SER A 378 1.57 -2.03 27.25
C SER A 378 2.67 -2.99 27.70
N LYS A 379 2.38 -4.30 27.80
CA LYS A 379 3.41 -5.31 28.09
C LYS A 379 4.48 -5.36 27.02
N LYS A 380 4.10 -5.33 25.74
CA LYS A 380 5.04 -5.44 24.63
C LYS A 380 5.89 -4.17 24.49
N LEU A 381 5.26 -3.02 24.42
CA LEU A 381 5.91 -1.72 24.23
C LEU A 381 6.64 -1.25 25.49
N GLY A 382 6.21 -1.69 26.68
CA GLY A 382 6.95 -1.48 27.92
C GLY A 382 8.36 -2.07 27.93
N LEU A 383 8.66 -3.03 27.05
CA LEU A 383 10.02 -3.56 26.87
C LEU A 383 10.95 -2.64 26.08
N HIS A 384 10.42 -1.55 25.52
CA HIS A 384 11.11 -0.64 24.60
C HIS A 384 11.22 0.79 25.12
N LEU A 385 11.05 1.02 26.43
CA LEU A 385 11.10 2.34 27.08
C LEU A 385 12.53 2.82 27.40
N TRP A 386 13.46 2.64 26.46
CA TRP A 386 14.87 2.93 26.69
C TRP A 386 15.13 4.41 27.02
N TYR A 387 14.32 5.32 26.48
CA TYR A 387 14.48 6.76 26.68
C TYR A 387 13.90 7.25 28.02
N ILE A 388 13.24 6.37 28.78
CA ILE A 388 12.81 6.60 30.17
C ILE A 388 13.91 6.19 31.17
N SER A 389 15.06 5.67 30.70
CA SER A 389 16.22 5.43 31.57
C SER A 389 16.70 6.73 32.24
N GLU A 390 17.31 6.58 33.41
CA GLU A 390 17.85 7.70 34.19
C GLU A 390 18.82 8.54 33.36
N GLU A 391 19.62 7.91 32.49
CA GLU A 391 20.59 8.60 31.65
C GLU A 391 19.95 9.33 30.47
N LEU A 392 18.92 8.76 29.84
CA LEU A 392 18.37 9.30 28.58
C LEU A 392 17.15 10.20 28.77
N VAL A 393 16.47 10.15 29.92
CA VAL A 393 15.29 10.99 30.16
C VAL A 393 15.62 12.49 30.09
N ALA A 394 16.87 12.86 30.39
CA ALA A 394 17.36 14.23 30.27
C ALA A 394 17.27 14.83 28.85
N LEU A 395 17.13 14.00 27.80
CA LEU A 395 16.84 14.47 26.45
C LEU A 395 15.56 15.32 26.38
N ALA A 396 14.60 15.07 27.29
CA ALA A 396 13.33 15.81 27.33
C ALA A 396 13.51 17.28 27.74
N LEU A 397 14.64 17.66 28.36
CA LEU A 397 14.95 19.07 28.67
C LEU A 397 15.06 19.93 27.38
N PHE A 398 15.37 19.28 26.26
CA PHE A 398 15.47 19.90 24.94
C PHE A 398 14.16 19.87 24.14
N ASP A 399 13.11 19.20 24.65
CA ASP A 399 11.81 19.13 24.00
C ASP A 399 10.99 20.38 24.34
N SER A 400 10.58 21.12 23.31
CA SER A 400 9.77 22.33 23.47
C SER A 400 8.35 22.05 23.98
N ARG A 401 7.90 20.79 23.92
CA ARG A 401 6.60 20.35 24.45
C ARG A 401 6.63 20.13 25.96
N VAL A 402 7.81 20.01 26.57
CA VAL A 402 7.95 19.85 28.02
C VAL A 402 7.86 21.25 28.67
N PRO A 403 6.88 21.52 29.54
CA PRO A 403 6.73 22.83 30.17
C PRO A 403 7.93 23.22 31.03
N ALA A 404 8.20 24.52 31.15
CA ALA A 404 9.29 25.05 31.99
C ALA A 404 9.22 24.53 33.43
N GLU A 405 8.01 24.43 33.99
CA GLU A 405 7.82 23.91 35.35
C GLU A 405 8.22 22.44 35.49
N THR A 406 7.91 21.61 34.50
CA THR A 406 8.37 20.22 34.47
C THR A 406 9.90 20.14 34.33
N LYS A 407 10.51 21.02 33.52
CA LYS A 407 11.97 21.10 33.42
C LYS A 407 12.62 21.46 34.76
N LYS A 408 12.04 22.40 35.53
CA LYS A 408 12.52 22.74 36.89
C LYS A 408 12.47 21.52 37.82
N LEU A 409 11.36 20.79 37.81
CA LEU A 409 11.21 19.57 38.61
C LEU A 409 12.22 18.48 38.19
N MET A 410 12.47 18.31 36.90
CA MET A 410 13.49 17.39 36.40
C MET A 410 14.89 17.78 36.89
N LEU A 411 15.27 19.07 36.83
CA LEU A 411 16.56 19.55 37.32
C LEU A 411 16.72 19.32 38.83
N ALA A 412 15.69 19.63 39.62
CA ALA A 412 15.69 19.35 41.05
C ALA A 412 15.83 17.84 41.33
N ALA A 413 15.20 17.00 40.52
CA ALA A 413 15.33 15.55 40.63
C ALA A 413 16.74 15.03 40.25
N MET A 414 17.44 15.73 39.37
CA MET A 414 18.82 15.41 38.98
C MET A 414 19.85 15.69 40.09
N GLU A 415 19.52 16.47 41.11
CA GLU A 415 20.39 16.69 42.27
C GLU A 415 20.27 15.57 43.31
N ASN A 416 19.22 14.73 43.22
CA ASN A 416 19.00 13.63 44.15
C ASN A 416 19.97 12.47 43.91
N ALA A 417 20.33 11.79 45.00
CA ALA A 417 21.21 10.62 44.97
C ALA A 417 20.70 9.55 43.98
N ALA A 418 21.60 9.04 43.15
CA ALA A 418 21.31 7.96 42.22
C ALA A 418 21.46 6.57 42.89
N PRO A 419 20.75 5.54 42.40
CA PRO A 419 20.96 4.17 42.87
C PRO A 419 22.41 3.69 42.59
N GLU A 420 23.07 3.01 43.54
CA GLU A 420 24.43 2.48 43.37
C GLU A 420 24.56 1.48 42.20
N HIS A 421 23.47 0.81 41.82
CA HIS A 421 23.41 -0.18 40.76
C HIS A 421 22.19 0.03 39.85
N PRO A 422 22.23 0.96 38.88
CA PRO A 422 21.13 1.15 37.96
C PRO A 422 20.93 -0.11 37.10
N PRO A 423 19.67 -0.55 36.89
CA PRO A 423 19.39 -1.74 36.10
C PRO A 423 19.80 -1.52 34.63
N LYS A 424 20.49 -2.49 34.02
CA LYS A 424 20.93 -2.45 32.60
C LYS A 424 19.80 -2.22 31.59
N ARG A 425 18.54 -2.40 32.00
CA ARG A 425 17.34 -2.08 31.24
C ARG A 425 16.32 -1.46 32.20
N PRO A 426 15.71 -0.32 31.87
CA PRO A 426 14.63 0.24 32.67
C PRO A 426 13.45 -0.73 32.68
N ARG A 427 13.21 -1.40 33.82
CA ARG A 427 11.93 -2.06 34.08
C ARG A 427 11.08 -1.08 34.87
N VAL A 428 10.42 -0.19 34.14
CA VAL A 428 9.54 0.79 34.75
C VAL A 428 8.20 0.12 35.05
N GLU A 429 7.77 0.17 36.31
CA GLU A 429 6.45 -0.32 36.69
C GLU A 429 5.35 0.53 36.03
N THR A 430 4.25 -0.12 35.63
CA THR A 430 3.12 0.57 34.98
C THR A 430 2.49 1.65 35.87
N SER A 431 2.60 1.50 37.19
CA SER A 431 2.18 2.49 38.20
C SER A 431 2.85 3.85 38.02
N ALA A 432 4.09 3.89 37.53
CA ALA A 432 4.82 5.14 37.28
C ALA A 432 4.13 6.04 36.25
N PHE A 433 3.35 5.45 35.32
CA PHE A 433 2.65 6.19 34.27
C PHE A 433 1.22 6.58 34.66
N THR A 434 0.61 5.92 35.63
CA THR A 434 -0.75 6.23 36.09
C THR A 434 -0.79 7.29 37.21
N ASN A 435 0.35 7.58 37.82
CA ASN A 435 0.45 8.56 38.90
C ASN A 435 0.44 10.00 38.36
N SER A 436 0.20 10.98 39.24
CA SER A 436 0.18 12.41 38.88
C SER A 436 1.57 13.00 38.58
N LYS A 437 2.64 12.23 38.81
CA LYS A 437 4.03 12.65 38.55
C LYS A 437 4.35 12.57 37.05
N GLY A 438 5.18 13.50 36.58
CA GLY A 438 5.61 13.61 35.19
C GLY A 438 6.92 12.87 34.92
N LEU A 439 7.74 13.45 34.04
CA LEU A 439 9.04 12.90 33.65
C LEU A 439 10.11 13.00 34.76
N GLU A 440 9.93 13.92 35.71
CA GLU A 440 10.85 14.16 36.82
C GLU A 440 11.08 12.93 37.69
N GLN A 441 10.11 12.01 37.76
CA GLN A 441 10.23 10.78 38.55
C GLN A 441 11.31 9.81 38.04
N PHE A 442 11.75 9.97 36.78
CA PHE A 442 12.78 9.15 36.16
C PHE A 442 14.16 9.81 36.19
N CYS A 443 14.24 11.05 36.67
CA CYS A 443 15.50 11.80 36.76
C CYS A 443 16.21 11.49 38.09
N THR A 444 17.51 11.25 38.01
CA THR A 444 18.43 11.12 39.15
C THR A 444 19.75 11.83 38.84
N ALA A 445 20.72 11.82 39.76
CA ALA A 445 22.08 12.25 39.46
C ALA A 445 22.73 11.54 38.25
N ASN A 446 22.26 10.35 37.85
CA ASN A 446 22.73 9.66 36.64
C ASN A 446 22.32 10.37 35.35
N SER A 447 21.26 11.18 35.35
CA SER A 447 20.84 11.95 34.16
C SER A 447 21.92 12.94 33.69
N MET A 448 22.83 13.35 34.58
CA MET A 448 24.00 14.16 34.22
C MET A 448 25.04 13.41 33.38
N THR A 449 24.98 12.08 33.35
CA THR A 449 25.90 11.24 32.56
C THR A 449 25.77 11.53 31.06
N MET A 450 24.55 11.78 30.56
CA MET A 450 24.35 12.16 29.16
C MET A 450 25.11 13.43 28.80
N PHE A 451 25.02 14.48 29.62
CA PHE A 451 25.73 15.74 29.39
C PHE A 451 27.25 15.56 29.40
N ARG A 452 27.77 14.72 30.33
CA ARG A 452 29.18 14.37 30.39
C ARG A 452 29.66 13.61 29.14
N LEU A 453 28.93 12.58 28.71
CA LEU A 453 29.29 11.76 27.55
C LEU A 453 29.22 12.53 26.23
N LEU A 454 28.22 13.40 26.09
CA LEU A 454 28.05 14.25 24.90
C LEU A 454 28.87 15.55 24.98
N GLN A 455 29.63 15.76 26.06
CA GLN A 455 30.45 16.96 26.30
C GLN A 455 29.66 18.27 26.18
N LEU A 456 28.43 18.27 26.70
CA LEU A 456 27.53 19.41 26.65
C LEU A 456 27.83 20.38 27.80
N GLN A 457 27.82 21.68 27.49
CA GLN A 457 27.87 22.74 28.49
C GLN A 457 26.55 22.76 29.29
N THR A 458 26.63 22.97 30.60
CA THR A 458 25.46 22.90 31.50
C THR A 458 25.19 24.21 32.25
N SER A 459 25.89 25.29 31.93
CA SER A 459 25.72 26.61 32.57
C SER A 459 24.31 27.18 32.44
N PHE A 460 23.57 26.84 31.38
CA PHE A 460 22.17 27.24 31.24
C PHE A 460 21.27 26.64 32.33
N MET A 461 21.64 25.51 32.93
CA MET A 461 20.79 24.82 33.92
C MET A 461 20.59 25.62 35.22
N SER A 462 21.47 26.59 35.51
CA SER A 462 21.30 27.48 36.67
C SER A 462 20.36 28.66 36.40
N LYS A 463 19.90 28.83 35.15
CA LYS A 463 18.93 29.86 34.75
C LYS A 463 17.52 29.28 34.70
N ASP A 464 16.51 30.15 34.72
CA ASP A 464 15.12 29.71 34.57
C ASP A 464 14.91 29.07 33.19
N PRO A 465 14.26 27.89 33.09
CA PRO A 465 14.00 27.23 31.81
C PRO A 465 13.22 28.05 30.78
N SER A 466 12.52 29.11 31.22
CA SER A 466 11.81 30.04 30.34
C SER A 466 12.77 30.94 29.54
N GLU A 467 14.02 31.08 29.98
CA GLU A 467 15.04 31.94 29.37
C GLU A 467 16.03 31.15 28.50
N TRP A 468 15.93 29.81 28.47
CA TRP A 468 16.91 28.95 27.80
C TRP A 468 16.99 29.14 26.29
N ASP A 469 15.88 29.49 25.64
CA ASP A 469 15.85 29.66 24.18
C ASP A 469 16.78 30.80 23.72
N GLU A 470 17.10 31.75 24.59
CA GLU A 470 18.04 32.84 24.32
C GLU A 470 19.47 32.55 24.80
N ASP A 471 19.68 31.45 25.54
CA ASP A 471 20.99 31.08 26.07
C ASP A 471 21.86 30.38 25.03
N GLU A 472 23.07 30.91 24.80
CA GLU A 472 24.01 30.37 23.82
C GLU A 472 24.46 28.94 24.12
N THR A 473 24.62 28.60 25.39
CA THR A 473 25.07 27.27 25.82
C THR A 473 23.96 26.24 25.66
N TYR A 474 22.71 26.62 25.92
CA TYR A 474 21.53 25.81 25.60
C TYR A 474 21.41 25.60 24.09
N GLN A 475 21.51 26.65 23.27
CA GLN A 475 21.39 26.54 21.81
C GLN A 475 22.52 25.70 21.19
N CYS A 476 23.73 25.73 21.76
CA CYS A 476 24.81 24.84 21.37
C CYS A 476 24.46 23.38 21.69
N ALA A 477 24.04 23.10 22.93
CA ALA A 477 23.66 21.75 23.34
C ALA A 477 22.46 21.21 22.54
N LEU A 478 21.45 22.04 22.28
CA LEU A 478 20.27 21.72 21.49
C LEU A 478 20.65 21.29 20.06
N ARG A 479 21.61 21.98 19.42
CA ARG A 479 22.10 21.60 18.08
C ARG A 479 22.75 20.22 18.08
N THR A 480 23.59 19.93 19.08
CA THR A 480 24.23 18.62 19.24
C THR A 480 23.20 17.52 19.44
N VAL A 481 22.22 17.74 20.33
CA VAL A 481 21.18 16.74 20.63
C VAL A 481 20.23 16.53 19.45
N LYS A 482 19.90 17.59 18.68
CA LYS A 482 19.15 17.47 17.41
C LYS A 482 19.86 16.61 16.37
N GLY A 483 21.20 16.60 16.39
CA GLY A 483 22.02 15.81 15.48
C GLY A 483 22.14 14.32 15.84
N LEU A 484 21.64 13.91 17.02
CA LEU A 484 21.70 12.51 17.44
C LEU A 484 20.78 11.65 16.58
N ALA A 485 21.37 10.69 15.86
CA ALA A 485 20.62 9.67 15.14
C ALA A 485 20.05 8.67 16.16
N VAL A 486 18.85 8.94 16.63
CA VAL A 486 18.14 8.06 17.57
C VAL A 486 17.33 7.06 16.79
N VAL A 487 17.91 5.89 16.59
CA VAL A 487 17.30 4.85 15.80
C VAL A 487 17.68 3.51 16.41
N ASN A 488 16.77 2.96 17.21
CA ASN A 488 16.79 1.54 17.58
C ASN A 488 16.98 0.67 16.32
N ASP A 489 16.45 1.07 15.14
CA ASP A 489 16.70 0.40 13.85
C ASP A 489 18.18 0.33 13.40
N ARG A 490 19.09 1.19 13.90
CA ARG A 490 20.54 1.03 13.64
C ARG A 490 21.11 -0.12 14.48
N ALA A 491 20.71 -0.20 15.75
CA ALA A 491 21.07 -1.30 16.63
C ALA A 491 20.39 -2.62 16.20
N GLU A 492 19.10 -2.60 15.82
CA GLU A 492 18.37 -3.76 15.30
C GLU A 492 18.94 -4.24 13.96
N ARG A 493 19.41 -3.35 13.08
CA ARG A 493 20.18 -3.75 11.89
C ARG A 493 21.51 -4.41 12.26
N GLY A 494 22.18 -3.94 13.30
CA GLY A 494 23.37 -4.60 13.87
C GLY A 494 23.05 -5.98 14.44
N VAL A 495 21.94 -6.13 15.17
CA VAL A 495 21.44 -7.40 15.71
C VAL A 495 21.06 -8.37 14.58
N ALA A 496 20.35 -7.90 13.55
CA ALA A 496 20.03 -8.69 12.38
C ALA A 496 21.31 -9.11 11.63
N LEU A 497 22.29 -8.20 11.50
CA LEU A 497 23.58 -8.52 10.89
C LEU A 497 24.32 -9.62 11.67
N ILE A 498 24.41 -9.55 13.00
CA ILE A 498 25.03 -10.66 13.75
C ILE A 498 24.19 -11.94 13.65
N GLN A 499 22.86 -11.88 13.74
CA GLN A 499 21.99 -13.06 13.58
C GLN A 499 22.18 -13.75 12.23
N ASP A 500 22.33 -12.96 11.16
CA ASP A 500 22.55 -13.46 9.80
C ASP A 500 23.90 -14.16 9.63
N TYR A 501 24.92 -13.81 10.40
CA TYR A 501 26.29 -14.29 10.20
C TYR A 501 26.80 -15.19 11.32
N ASN A 502 26.14 -15.20 12.48
CA ASN A 502 26.52 -15.98 13.64
C ASN A 502 26.62 -17.47 13.29
N LYS A 503 27.80 -18.06 13.52
CA LYS A 503 28.15 -19.47 13.23
C LYS A 503 28.02 -19.92 11.77
N LYS A 504 27.80 -19.02 10.80
CA LYS A 504 27.67 -19.41 9.37
C LYS A 504 29.00 -19.54 8.64
N LEU A 505 29.93 -18.60 8.86
CA LEU A 505 31.17 -18.52 8.09
C LEU A 505 32.43 -18.73 8.96
N THR A 506 32.37 -18.37 10.23
CA THR A 506 33.46 -18.58 11.18
C THR A 506 32.91 -18.96 12.56
N LYS A 507 33.72 -19.69 13.33
CA LYS A 507 33.52 -19.99 14.76
C LYS A 507 34.48 -19.21 15.66
N ASP A 508 35.41 -18.47 15.05
CA ASP A 508 36.35 -17.59 15.73
C ASP A 508 35.70 -16.21 15.92
N GLU A 509 35.67 -15.72 17.16
CA GLU A 509 34.98 -14.48 17.53
C GLU A 509 35.66 -13.24 16.94
N GLU A 510 37.00 -13.22 16.83
CA GLU A 510 37.72 -12.08 16.29
C GLU A 510 37.49 -11.95 14.79
N GLN A 511 37.56 -13.07 14.06
CA GLN A 511 37.22 -13.13 12.64
C GLN A 511 35.75 -12.79 12.38
N LEU A 512 34.84 -13.13 13.32
CA LEU A 512 33.45 -12.74 13.24
C LEU A 512 33.31 -11.21 13.32
N GLN A 513 34.00 -10.54 14.24
CA GLN A 513 33.98 -9.07 14.34
C GLN A 513 34.52 -8.41 13.06
N PHE A 514 35.66 -8.87 12.52
CA PHE A 514 36.21 -8.33 11.28
C PHE A 514 35.25 -8.47 10.10
N MET A 515 34.62 -9.64 9.98
CA MET A 515 33.63 -9.88 8.93
C MET A 515 32.42 -8.95 9.06
N LEU A 516 31.91 -8.72 10.28
CA LEU A 516 30.78 -7.81 10.49
C LEU A 516 31.13 -6.38 10.09
N HIS A 517 32.35 -5.91 10.37
CA HIS A 517 32.85 -4.61 9.90
C HIS A 517 32.89 -4.53 8.37
N VAL A 518 33.51 -5.52 7.71
CA VAL A 518 33.63 -5.57 6.24
C VAL A 518 32.24 -5.59 5.58
N VAL A 519 31.31 -6.41 6.09
CA VAL A 519 29.96 -6.50 5.54
C VAL A 519 29.18 -5.20 5.77
N SER A 520 29.32 -4.57 6.93
CA SER A 520 28.68 -3.29 7.23
C SER A 520 29.16 -2.19 6.28
N GLU A 521 30.49 -2.06 6.12
CA GLU A 521 31.10 -1.08 5.22
C GLU A 521 30.72 -1.34 3.76
N HIS A 522 30.81 -2.59 3.30
CA HIS A 522 30.40 -2.96 1.95
C HIS A 522 28.92 -2.67 1.69
N ARG A 523 28.02 -2.87 2.67
CA ARG A 523 26.59 -2.51 2.54
C ARG A 523 26.37 -0.98 2.45
N GLN A 524 27.27 -0.17 3.03
CA GLN A 524 27.23 1.29 2.92
C GLN A 524 27.74 1.77 1.57
N LEU A 525 28.86 1.20 1.09
CA LEU A 525 29.46 1.52 -0.21
C LEU A 525 28.58 1.04 -1.38
N PHE A 526 27.90 -0.10 -1.21
CA PHE A 526 27.03 -0.70 -2.22
C PHE A 526 25.59 -0.84 -1.71
N PRO A 527 24.88 0.29 -1.54
CA PRO A 527 23.52 0.31 -1.01
C PRO A 527 22.50 -0.24 -2.00
N ASP A 528 22.89 -0.45 -3.27
CA ASP A 528 22.15 -1.19 -4.28
C ASP A 528 22.94 -2.40 -4.81
N CYS A 529 22.25 -3.41 -5.35
CA CYS A 529 22.89 -4.53 -6.04
C CYS A 529 22.86 -4.31 -7.56
N SER A 530 22.55 -3.11 -8.04
CA SER A 530 22.46 -2.83 -9.46
C SER A 530 23.87 -2.77 -10.06
N LYS A 531 24.02 -3.22 -11.31
CA LYS A 531 25.31 -3.14 -12.01
C LYS A 531 25.81 -1.68 -12.08
N SER A 532 24.90 -0.72 -12.17
CA SER A 532 25.18 0.72 -12.12
C SER A 532 25.71 1.19 -10.77
N GLY A 533 25.14 0.75 -9.65
CA GLY A 533 25.62 1.14 -8.31
C GLY A 533 26.94 0.49 -7.93
N LEU A 534 27.17 -0.75 -8.38
CA LEU A 534 28.48 -1.42 -8.25
C LEU A 534 29.57 -0.69 -9.06
N MET A 535 29.26 -0.23 -10.27
CA MET A 535 30.22 0.48 -11.14
C MET A 535 30.53 1.90 -10.65
N MET A 536 29.55 2.63 -10.10
CA MET A 536 29.80 3.96 -9.54
C MET A 536 30.72 3.93 -8.32
N ALA A 537 30.51 2.98 -7.40
CA ALA A 537 31.34 2.86 -6.20
C ALA A 537 32.79 2.39 -6.50
N MET A 538 32.99 1.60 -7.56
CA MET A 538 34.34 1.24 -8.05
C MET A 538 35.10 2.42 -8.68
N SER A 539 34.40 3.45 -9.15
CA SER A 539 35.02 4.66 -9.71
C SER A 539 35.35 5.73 -8.67
N SER A 540 34.84 5.60 -7.44
CA SER A 540 35.04 6.56 -6.35
C SER A 540 35.92 6.04 -5.20
N THR A 541 36.32 4.77 -5.22
CA THR A 541 37.37 4.25 -4.33
C THR A 541 38.73 4.84 -4.74
N PRO A 542 39.44 5.56 -3.87
CA PRO A 542 40.83 5.91 -4.12
C PRO A 542 41.60 4.61 -4.30
N THR A 543 42.34 4.50 -5.41
CA THR A 543 43.41 3.52 -5.53
C THR A 543 44.44 3.87 -4.46
N THR A 544 44.35 3.22 -3.30
CA THR A 544 45.45 3.24 -2.34
C THR A 544 46.65 2.50 -2.96
N PRO A 545 47.88 3.01 -2.72
CA PRO A 545 49.08 2.62 -3.45
C PRO A 545 49.52 1.17 -3.25
#